data_AF-A0A929VCP1-F1
#
_entry.id   AF-A0A929VCP1-F1
#
_cell.length_a   1.000
_cell.length_b   1.000
_cell.length_c   1.000
_cell.angle_alpha   90.00
_cell.angle_beta   90.00
_cell.angle_gamma   90.00
#
_symmetry.space_group_name_H-M   'P 1'
#
loop_
_entity.id
_entity.type
_entity.pdbx_description
1 polymer ?
#
loop_
_entity_poly.entity_id
_entity_poly.type
_entity_poly.pdbx_seq_one_letter_code
_entity_poly.pdbx_strand_id
1 'polypeptide(L)'
;SKKNPLFCELTGLYWAWKNLDAEYIGLVHYRRYFGRDRYAYRKHLPQWVRLHSPWTKILKSEDVERLMEKYRILVPAKRRYYIETLYSHYEHTHFVHHLHVTRGIISKLCPEYLTVYDRVLKQTSGYMFNMMVMDRALLDDYCSWLFPILFELEQKIDVTELSYYQGRYCGRVGEIIFNVWLAYQLESGRLARNEVLELPYIYMEKIDWIKKVKSFLLAKFLHKRYEQ
;
A
#
# COMPACT_ATOMS: atom_id res chain seq x y z
N SER A 1 13.42 8.03 -12.30
CA SER A 1 13.49 9.22 -11.40
C SER A 1 14.64 9.06 -10.42
N LYS A 2 15.36 10.14 -10.06
CA LYS A 2 16.44 10.13 -9.05
C LYS A 2 15.94 9.74 -7.65
N LYS A 3 14.65 9.95 -7.35
CA LYS A 3 14.02 9.65 -6.05
C LYS A 3 13.50 8.20 -5.92
N ASN A 4 13.63 7.38 -6.96
CA ASN A 4 13.15 5.98 -6.95
C ASN A 4 13.73 5.12 -5.80
N PRO A 5 15.00 5.27 -5.38
CA PRO A 5 15.53 4.52 -4.23
C PRO A 5 14.75 4.74 -2.93
N LEU A 6 14.13 5.91 -2.76
CA LEU A 6 13.36 6.26 -1.57
C LEU A 6 11.85 6.04 -1.75
N PHE A 7 11.31 6.53 -2.86
CA PHE A 7 9.87 6.56 -3.15
C PHE A 7 9.35 5.30 -3.86
N CYS A 8 10.23 4.48 -4.42
CA CYS A 8 9.86 3.27 -5.16
C CYS A 8 8.81 3.58 -6.26
N GLU A 9 7.77 2.74 -6.35
CA GLU A 9 6.65 2.86 -7.27
C GLU A 9 5.89 4.20 -7.18
N LEU A 10 5.98 4.92 -6.06
CA LEU A 10 5.36 6.24 -5.91
C LEU A 10 5.97 7.28 -6.87
N THR A 11 7.20 7.07 -7.36
CA THR A 11 7.74 7.92 -8.44
C THR A 11 6.97 7.74 -9.74
N GLY A 12 6.50 6.52 -10.03
CA GLY A 12 5.63 6.21 -11.16
C GLY A 12 4.25 6.84 -10.98
N LEU A 13 3.67 6.72 -9.78
CA LEU A 13 2.40 7.38 -9.44
C LEU A 13 2.49 8.91 -9.58
N TYR A 14 3.55 9.53 -9.06
CA TYR A 14 3.73 10.99 -9.18
C TYR A 14 3.82 11.42 -10.64
N TRP A 15 4.58 10.69 -11.45
CA TRP A 15 4.69 10.98 -12.86
C TRP A 15 3.34 10.83 -13.56
N ALA A 16 2.61 9.73 -13.29
CA ALA A 16 1.28 9.51 -13.85
C ALA A 16 0.31 10.65 -13.48
N TRP A 17 0.27 11.04 -12.21
CA TRP A 17 -0.57 12.13 -11.72
C TRP A 17 -0.32 13.47 -12.44
N LYS A 18 0.94 13.77 -12.75
CA LYS A 18 1.33 15.05 -13.37
C LYS A 18 1.29 15.06 -14.89
N ASN A 19 1.32 13.91 -15.55
CA ASN A 19 1.57 13.84 -17.00
C ASN A 19 0.51 13.06 -17.77
N LEU A 20 -0.29 12.20 -17.14
CA LEU A 20 -1.34 11.46 -17.82
C LEU A 20 -2.65 12.24 -17.78
N ASP A 21 -3.25 12.36 -18.96
CA ASP A 21 -4.64 12.76 -19.14
C ASP A 21 -5.48 11.48 -19.32
N ALA A 22 -6.07 11.03 -18.22
CA ALA A 22 -6.87 9.80 -18.18
C ALA A 22 -7.96 9.92 -17.11
N GLU A 23 -9.12 9.34 -17.39
CA GLU A 23 -10.28 9.32 -16.49
C GLU A 23 -10.02 8.47 -15.24
N TYR A 24 -9.31 7.36 -15.43
CA TYR A 24 -8.90 6.44 -14.36
C TYR A 24 -7.39 6.27 -14.37
N ILE A 25 -6.77 6.41 -13.20
CA ILE A 25 -5.34 6.21 -13.02
C ILE A 25 -5.13 5.23 -11.87
N GLY A 26 -4.18 4.31 -12.07
CA GLY A 26 -3.85 3.33 -11.06
C GLY A 26 -2.38 2.99 -11.01
N LEU A 27 -1.99 2.37 -9.90
CA LEU A 27 -0.67 1.83 -9.67
C LEU A 27 -0.81 0.35 -9.32
N VAL A 28 -0.02 -0.49 -9.98
CA VAL A 28 0.15 -1.91 -9.63
C VAL A 28 1.63 -2.20 -9.44
N HIS A 29 1.94 -3.27 -8.70
CA HIS A 29 3.32 -3.70 -8.54
C HIS A 29 3.76 -4.59 -9.71
N TYR A 30 5.05 -4.62 -10.03
CA TYR A 30 5.60 -5.47 -11.10
C TYR A 30 5.39 -6.98 -10.90
N ARG A 31 5.10 -7.42 -9.67
CA ARG A 31 4.92 -8.84 -9.30
C ARG A 31 3.61 -9.14 -8.59
N ARG A 32 2.74 -8.12 -8.44
CA ARG A 32 1.41 -8.26 -7.84
C ARG A 32 0.40 -7.51 -8.68
N TYR A 33 -0.62 -8.23 -9.12
CA TYR A 33 -1.66 -7.69 -10.00
C TYR A 33 -3.03 -7.93 -9.40
N PHE A 34 -4.00 -7.08 -9.73
CA PHE A 34 -5.39 -7.31 -9.37
C PHE A 34 -5.95 -8.55 -10.08
N GLY A 35 -6.67 -9.38 -9.35
CA GLY A 35 -7.24 -10.64 -9.84
C GLY A 35 -8.75 -10.55 -10.09
N ARG A 36 -9.24 -11.29 -11.08
CA ARG A 36 -10.67 -11.42 -11.43
C ARG A 36 -11.47 -12.23 -10.41
N ASP A 37 -10.83 -13.23 -9.80
CA ASP A 37 -11.52 -14.25 -9.01
C ASP A 37 -11.21 -14.10 -7.52
N ARG A 38 -12.25 -14.01 -6.68
CA ARG A 38 -12.14 -13.98 -5.21
C ARG A 38 -11.31 -15.17 -4.67
N TYR A 39 -11.19 -16.23 -5.46
CA TYR A 39 -10.45 -17.45 -5.16
C TYR A 39 -9.02 -17.51 -5.71
N ALA A 40 -8.47 -16.39 -6.22
CA ALA A 40 -7.15 -16.33 -6.84
C ALA A 40 -6.00 -16.88 -5.97
N TYR A 41 -6.18 -17.11 -4.66
CA TYR A 41 -5.19 -17.78 -3.82
C TYR A 41 -5.78 -18.59 -2.65
N ARG A 42 -6.64 -19.59 -2.89
CA ARG A 42 -6.86 -20.67 -1.88
C ARG A 42 -5.75 -21.72 -2.03
N LYS A 43 -4.88 -21.83 -1.01
CA LYS A 43 -3.82 -22.88 -0.89
C LYS A 43 -4.35 -24.33 -0.99
N HIS A 44 -5.67 -24.52 -0.89
CA HIS A 44 -6.34 -25.83 -0.88
C HIS A 44 -7.12 -26.15 -2.17
N LEU A 45 -6.89 -25.42 -3.28
CA LEU A 45 -7.53 -25.78 -4.55
C LEU A 45 -6.88 -27.04 -5.16
N PRO A 46 -7.68 -27.97 -5.72
CA PRO A 46 -7.17 -29.15 -6.41
C PRO A 46 -6.16 -28.79 -7.51
N GLN A 47 -5.16 -29.64 -7.73
CA GLN A 47 -4.05 -29.40 -8.67
C GLN A 47 -4.52 -29.06 -10.09
N TRP A 48 -5.66 -29.59 -10.54
CA TRP A 48 -6.21 -29.29 -11.87
C TRP A 48 -6.77 -27.86 -12.00
N VAL A 49 -7.18 -27.22 -10.90
CA VAL A 49 -7.57 -25.79 -10.87
C VAL A 49 -6.34 -24.86 -10.94
N ARG A 50 -5.15 -25.38 -10.58
CA ARG A 50 -3.85 -24.70 -10.71
C ARG A 50 -3.26 -24.77 -12.13
N LEU A 51 -3.86 -25.53 -13.06
CA LEU A 51 -3.37 -25.67 -14.45
C LEU A 51 -3.53 -24.39 -15.27
N HIS A 52 -4.35 -23.44 -14.82
CA HIS A 52 -4.43 -22.12 -15.43
C HIS A 52 -3.31 -21.22 -14.89
N SER A 53 -2.43 -20.82 -15.80
CA SER A 53 -1.36 -19.87 -15.56
C SER A 53 -1.85 -18.65 -14.74
N PRO A 54 -1.15 -18.20 -13.69
CA PRO A 54 -1.58 -17.04 -12.88
C PRO A 54 -1.91 -15.80 -13.71
N TRP A 55 -1.25 -15.67 -14.86
CA TRP A 55 -1.47 -14.62 -15.86
C TRP A 55 -2.92 -14.56 -16.38
N THR A 56 -3.63 -15.69 -16.49
CA THR A 56 -5.02 -15.69 -17.01
C THR A 56 -6.04 -15.17 -16.00
N LYS A 57 -5.64 -15.04 -14.73
CA LYS A 57 -6.50 -14.59 -13.63
C LYS A 57 -6.39 -13.09 -13.37
N ILE A 58 -5.44 -12.41 -14.02
CA ILE A 58 -5.23 -10.96 -13.90
C ILE A 58 -6.42 -10.21 -14.50
N LEU A 59 -6.83 -9.11 -13.87
CA LEU A 59 -7.82 -8.19 -14.43
C LEU A 59 -7.30 -7.57 -15.71
N LYS A 60 -8.14 -7.58 -16.74
CA LYS A 60 -7.86 -6.91 -18.01
C LYS A 60 -8.43 -5.50 -18.00
N SER A 61 -8.02 -4.68 -18.97
CA SER A 61 -8.50 -3.31 -19.10
C SER A 61 -10.02 -3.20 -19.14
N GLU A 62 -10.69 -4.09 -19.89
CA GLU A 62 -12.14 -4.07 -20.04
C GLU A 62 -12.87 -4.39 -18.72
N ASP A 63 -12.24 -5.19 -17.84
CA ASP A 63 -12.80 -5.41 -16.51
C ASP A 63 -12.64 -4.19 -15.63
N VAL A 64 -11.47 -3.53 -15.69
CA VAL A 64 -11.19 -2.33 -14.89
C VAL A 64 -12.17 -1.24 -15.28
N GLU A 65 -12.33 -0.96 -16.58
CA GLU A 65 -13.29 0.03 -17.10
C GLU A 65 -14.71 -0.23 -16.56
N ARG A 66 -15.22 -1.45 -16.73
CA ARG A 66 -16.55 -1.83 -16.21
C ARG A 66 -16.68 -1.74 -14.69
N LEU A 67 -15.60 -1.97 -13.94
CA LEU A 67 -15.62 -1.81 -12.49
C LEU A 67 -15.60 -0.33 -12.11
N MET A 68 -14.84 0.50 -12.82
CA MET A 68 -14.74 1.93 -12.56
C MET A 68 -16.04 2.69 -12.88
N GLU A 69 -16.92 2.15 -13.74
CA GLU A 69 -18.29 2.66 -13.90
C GLU A 69 -19.13 2.61 -12.62
N LYS A 70 -18.79 1.71 -11.67
CA LYS A 70 -19.58 1.44 -10.46
C LYS A 70 -18.87 1.85 -9.18
N TYR A 71 -17.55 1.88 -9.21
CA TYR A 71 -16.69 2.09 -8.06
C TYR A 71 -15.72 3.23 -8.35
N ARG A 72 -15.48 4.05 -7.35
CA ARG A 72 -14.54 5.17 -7.45
C ARG A 72 -13.10 4.78 -7.16
N ILE A 73 -12.93 3.67 -6.45
CA ILE A 73 -11.61 3.13 -6.13
C ILE A 73 -11.61 1.61 -6.04
N LEU A 74 -10.61 1.00 -6.68
CA LEU A 74 -10.27 -0.40 -6.57
C LEU A 74 -9.00 -0.52 -5.71
N VAL A 75 -9.04 -1.36 -4.68
CA VAL A 75 -7.91 -1.60 -3.75
C VAL A 75 -7.68 -3.09 -3.55
N PRO A 76 -6.47 -3.54 -3.18
CA PRO A 76 -6.23 -4.94 -2.91
C PRO A 76 -6.93 -5.36 -1.62
N ALA A 77 -7.27 -6.64 -1.49
CA ALA A 77 -7.79 -7.19 -0.25
C ALA A 77 -6.81 -6.93 0.91
N LYS A 78 -7.36 -6.54 2.07
CA LYS A 78 -6.55 -6.23 3.26
C LYS A 78 -5.71 -7.42 3.70
N ARG A 79 -4.48 -7.13 4.14
CA ARG A 79 -3.69 -8.08 4.92
C ARG A 79 -4.17 -8.07 6.37
N ARG A 80 -4.40 -9.24 6.95
CA ARG A 80 -4.75 -9.42 8.36
C ARG A 80 -3.54 -9.92 9.15
N TYR A 81 -3.23 -9.27 10.25
CA TYR A 81 -2.24 -9.64 11.24
C TYR A 81 -2.97 -10.16 12.47
N TYR A 82 -2.52 -11.29 13.03
CA TYR A 82 -3.19 -11.90 14.18
C TYR A 82 -2.64 -11.41 15.52
N ILE A 83 -1.38 -10.98 15.54
CA ILE A 83 -0.63 -10.64 16.76
C ILE A 83 0.17 -9.34 16.63
N GLU A 84 -0.12 -8.54 15.61
CA GLU A 84 0.56 -7.27 15.33
C GLU A 84 -0.44 -6.22 14.86
N THR A 85 -0.15 -4.97 15.18
CA THR A 85 -0.80 -3.81 14.60
C THR A 85 0.02 -3.31 13.40
N LEU A 86 -0.52 -2.40 12.60
CA LEU A 86 0.25 -1.74 11.55
C LEU A 86 1.51 -1.06 12.12
N TYR A 87 1.39 -0.45 13.31
CA TYR A 87 2.51 0.13 14.04
C TYR A 87 3.56 -0.92 14.40
N SER A 88 3.19 -1.98 15.13
CA SER A 88 4.19 -2.94 15.62
C SER A 88 4.80 -3.75 14.49
N HIS A 89 4.03 -4.05 13.43
CA HIS A 89 4.58 -4.66 12.22
C HIS A 89 5.65 -3.78 11.56
N TYR A 90 5.39 -2.47 11.44
CA TYR A 90 6.36 -1.53 10.89
C TYR A 90 7.59 -1.43 11.77
N GLU A 91 7.43 -1.30 13.10
CA GLU A 91 8.53 -1.22 14.07
C GLU A 91 9.46 -2.44 14.04
N HIS A 92 8.91 -3.64 13.87
CA HIS A 92 9.72 -4.85 13.77
C HIS A 92 10.48 -4.95 12.44
N THR A 93 9.98 -4.31 11.38
CA THR A 93 10.54 -4.44 10.02
C THR A 93 11.42 -3.25 9.62
N HIS A 94 11.13 -2.06 10.15
CA HIS A 94 11.66 -0.76 9.73
C HIS A 94 11.93 0.15 10.93
N PHE A 95 12.59 1.29 10.69
CA PHE A 95 12.79 2.29 11.73
C PHE A 95 11.48 3.02 12.06
N VAL A 96 10.92 2.74 13.24
CA VAL A 96 9.64 3.32 13.68
C VAL A 96 9.65 4.84 13.75
N HIS A 97 10.82 5.45 13.91
CA HIS A 97 11.00 6.91 13.88
C HIS A 97 10.39 7.55 12.61
N HIS A 98 10.38 6.86 11.47
CA HIS A 98 9.72 7.34 10.26
C HIS A 98 8.22 7.66 10.49
N LEU A 99 7.52 6.79 11.23
CA LEU A 99 6.11 6.99 11.56
C LEU A 99 5.93 8.16 12.54
N HIS A 100 6.81 8.31 13.52
CA HIS A 100 6.76 9.43 14.46
C HIS A 100 6.95 10.79 13.76
N VAL A 101 7.93 10.89 12.85
CA VAL A 101 8.15 12.09 12.03
C VAL A 101 6.93 12.35 11.14
N THR A 102 6.38 11.31 10.52
CA THR A 102 5.20 11.42 9.66
C THR A 102 3.98 11.91 10.43
N ARG A 103 3.76 11.41 11.66
CA ARG A 103 2.71 11.90 12.54
C ARG A 103 2.86 13.40 12.83
N GLY A 104 4.09 13.85 13.11
CA GLY A 104 4.39 15.27 13.35
C GLY A 104 4.24 16.17 12.12
N ILE A 105 4.40 15.61 10.92
CA ILE A 105 4.11 16.31 9.65
C ILE A 105 2.59 16.42 9.47
N ILE A 106 1.85 15.32 9.64
CA ILE A 106 0.38 15.30 9.54
C ILE A 106 -0.25 16.28 10.53
N SER A 107 0.23 16.34 11.77
CA SER A 107 -0.30 17.29 12.76
C SER A 107 -0.12 18.76 12.37
N LYS A 108 0.78 19.07 11.44
CA LYS A 108 1.04 20.44 10.94
C LYS A 108 0.33 20.72 9.63
N LEU A 109 0.38 19.79 8.67
CA LEU A 109 -0.15 19.99 7.32
C LEU A 109 -1.65 19.71 7.21
N CYS A 110 -2.13 18.70 7.94
CA CYS A 110 -3.51 18.21 7.85
C CYS A 110 -3.96 17.62 9.21
N PRO A 111 -4.05 18.46 10.26
CA PRO A 111 -4.33 18.03 11.62
C PRO A 111 -5.64 17.25 11.78
N GLU A 112 -6.61 17.45 10.88
CA GLU A 112 -7.86 16.71 10.82
C GLU A 112 -7.67 15.18 10.61
N TYR A 113 -6.53 14.75 10.05
CA TYR A 113 -6.18 13.34 9.89
C TYR A 113 -5.52 12.73 11.13
N LEU A 114 -5.13 13.52 12.13
CA LEU A 114 -4.27 13.04 13.22
C LEU A 114 -4.95 11.95 14.08
N THR A 115 -6.22 12.14 14.42
CA THR A 115 -7.00 11.14 15.17
C THR A 115 -7.17 9.85 14.37
N VAL A 116 -7.40 9.97 13.06
CA VAL A 116 -7.50 8.82 12.13
C VAL A 116 -6.17 8.09 12.04
N TYR A 117 -5.05 8.82 11.95
CA TYR A 117 -3.71 8.28 11.94
C TYR A 117 -3.45 7.40 13.16
N ASP A 118 -3.65 7.94 14.37
CA ASP A 118 -3.40 7.24 15.62
C ASP A 118 -4.25 5.97 15.79
N ARG A 119 -5.49 6.01 15.30
CA ARG A 119 -6.37 4.84 15.31
C ARG A 119 -5.95 3.79 14.27
N VAL A 120 -5.66 4.21 13.03
CA VAL A 120 -5.30 3.29 11.94
C VAL A 120 -4.03 2.52 12.27
N LEU A 121 -3.02 3.17 12.87
CA LEU A 121 -1.78 2.50 13.24
C LEU A 121 -1.97 1.39 14.29
N LYS A 122 -3.06 1.44 15.07
CA LYS A 122 -3.44 0.41 16.06
C LYS A 122 -4.25 -0.74 15.45
N GLN A 123 -4.63 -0.66 14.17
CA GLN A 123 -5.39 -1.73 13.52
C GLN A 123 -4.52 -2.95 13.24
N THR A 124 -5.13 -4.12 13.26
CA THR A 124 -4.50 -5.41 12.93
C THR A 124 -4.74 -5.83 11.48
N SER A 125 -5.26 -4.93 10.64
CA SER A 125 -5.40 -5.17 9.21
C SER A 125 -5.31 -3.88 8.41
N GLY A 126 -4.83 -3.97 7.17
CA GLY A 126 -4.69 -2.82 6.29
C GLY A 126 -4.32 -3.19 4.85
N TYR A 127 -4.39 -2.20 3.97
CA TYR A 127 -3.89 -2.26 2.60
C TYR A 127 -2.37 -2.06 2.62
N MET A 128 -1.62 -3.14 2.39
CA MET A 128 -0.15 -3.15 2.59
C MET A 128 0.62 -2.98 1.27
N PHE A 129 0.03 -2.29 0.30
CA PHE A 129 0.63 -2.04 -1.01
C PHE A 129 0.20 -0.66 -1.48
N ASN A 130 1.07 0.02 -2.22
CA ASN A 130 0.73 1.20 -3.01
C ASN A 130 0.01 0.77 -4.30
N MET A 131 -0.99 -0.10 -4.17
CA MET A 131 -1.78 -0.61 -5.29
C MET A 131 -3.21 -0.10 -5.20
N MET A 132 -3.66 0.57 -6.26
CA MET A 132 -5.00 1.14 -6.37
C MET A 132 -5.30 1.46 -7.82
N VAL A 133 -6.59 1.57 -8.14
CA VAL A 133 -7.08 2.27 -9.34
C VAL A 133 -8.15 3.25 -8.85
N MET A 134 -8.09 4.50 -9.27
CA MET A 134 -9.00 5.56 -8.83
C MET A 134 -9.52 6.35 -10.02
N ASP A 135 -10.71 6.94 -9.87
CA ASP A 135 -11.10 8.06 -10.73
C ASP A 135 -10.17 9.26 -10.54
N ARG A 136 -10.07 10.09 -11.58
CA ARG A 136 -9.14 11.23 -11.64
C ARG A 136 -9.27 12.16 -10.44
N ALA A 137 -10.50 12.53 -10.06
CA ALA A 137 -10.74 13.49 -8.98
C ALA A 137 -10.29 12.92 -7.62
N LEU A 138 -10.56 11.64 -7.37
CA LEU A 138 -10.15 10.95 -6.15
C LEU A 138 -8.62 10.75 -6.10
N LEU A 139 -7.99 10.46 -7.24
CA LEU A 139 -6.53 10.39 -7.35
C LEU A 139 -5.88 11.75 -7.09
N ASP A 140 -6.46 12.84 -7.60
CA ASP A 140 -5.97 14.20 -7.39
C ASP A 140 -6.03 14.59 -5.90
N ASP A 141 -7.14 14.28 -5.21
CA ASP A 141 -7.25 14.49 -3.75
C ASP A 141 -6.18 13.67 -3.01
N TYR A 142 -6.06 12.38 -3.33
CA TYR A 142 -5.07 11.51 -2.69
C TYR A 142 -3.64 11.98 -2.90
N CYS A 143 -3.25 12.30 -4.14
CA CYS A 143 -1.88 12.70 -4.45
C CYS A 143 -1.54 14.09 -3.89
N SER A 144 -2.50 15.01 -3.89
CA SER A 144 -2.35 16.34 -3.28
C SER A 144 -2.18 16.25 -1.76
N TRP A 145 -2.74 15.23 -1.11
CA TRP A 145 -2.51 14.94 0.30
C TRP A 145 -1.19 14.18 0.54
N LEU A 146 -0.92 13.12 -0.23
CA LEU A 146 0.19 12.20 -0.01
C LEU A 146 1.57 12.85 -0.20
N PHE A 147 1.78 13.49 -1.36
CA PHE A 147 3.11 13.90 -1.77
C PHE A 147 3.71 15.02 -0.90
N PRO A 148 2.97 16.06 -0.49
CA PRO A 148 3.49 17.04 0.46
C PRO A 148 4.01 16.41 1.76
N ILE A 149 3.28 15.42 2.30
CA ILE A 149 3.69 14.69 3.51
C ILE A 149 5.01 13.95 3.27
N LEU A 150 5.11 13.22 2.15
CA LEU A 150 6.30 12.43 1.85
C LEU A 150 7.52 13.28 1.48
N PHE A 151 7.33 14.46 0.87
CA PHE A 151 8.41 15.40 0.60
C PHE A 151 8.97 16.02 1.87
N GLU A 152 8.10 16.40 2.82
CA GLU A 152 8.54 16.84 4.15
C GLU A 152 9.25 15.72 4.92
N LEU A 153 8.79 14.48 4.79
CA LEU A 153 9.44 13.33 5.40
C LEU A 153 10.84 13.09 4.82
N GLU A 154 10.97 13.18 3.49
CA GLU A 154 12.25 13.03 2.81
C GLU A 154 13.31 14.01 3.34
N GLN A 155 12.92 15.26 3.62
CA GLN A 155 13.84 16.28 4.14
C GLN A 155 14.24 16.07 5.62
N LYS A 156 13.45 15.32 6.38
CA LYS A 156 13.63 15.16 7.84
C LYS A 156 14.34 13.86 8.23
N ILE A 157 14.53 12.93 7.29
CA ILE A 157 15.18 11.66 7.55
C ILE A 157 16.57 11.67 6.91
N ASP A 158 17.59 11.45 7.73
CA ASP A 158 18.95 11.21 7.25
C ASP A 158 19.05 9.79 6.67
N VAL A 159 19.53 9.70 5.43
CA VAL A 159 19.61 8.45 4.66
C VAL A 159 21.04 7.92 4.49
N THR A 160 22.04 8.66 4.98
CA THR A 160 23.48 8.34 4.79
C THR A 160 23.83 6.93 5.27
N GLU A 161 23.33 6.55 6.42
CA GLU A 161 23.58 5.25 7.07
C GLU A 161 22.49 4.19 6.77
N LEU A 162 21.52 4.50 5.90
CA LEU A 162 20.45 3.55 5.58
C LEU A 162 20.89 2.56 4.50
N SER A 163 20.72 1.27 4.76
CA SER A 163 20.86 0.24 3.72
C SER A 163 19.85 0.47 2.58
N TYR A 164 20.13 -0.06 1.38
CA TYR A 164 19.19 0.04 0.25
C TYR A 164 17.78 -0.45 0.61
N TYR A 165 17.68 -1.49 1.43
CA TYR A 165 16.40 -1.95 1.94
C TYR A 165 15.74 -0.86 2.79
N GLN A 166 16.41 -0.30 3.80
CA GLN A 166 15.82 0.69 4.70
C GLN A 166 15.59 2.07 4.03
N GLY A 167 16.36 2.41 3.01
CA GLY A 167 16.22 3.64 2.23
C GLY A 167 14.86 3.79 1.52
N ARG A 168 14.12 2.70 1.31
CA ARG A 168 12.78 2.69 0.69
C ARG A 168 11.66 3.21 1.61
N TYR A 169 11.99 4.01 2.62
CA TYR A 169 11.06 4.38 3.70
C TYR A 169 9.89 5.23 3.21
N CYS A 170 10.07 6.16 2.25
CA CYS A 170 8.97 6.96 1.71
C CYS A 170 7.90 6.07 1.08
N GLY A 171 8.30 5.08 0.27
CA GLY A 171 7.37 4.09 -0.30
C GLY A 171 6.59 3.32 0.77
N ARG A 172 7.29 2.87 1.83
CA ARG A 172 6.70 2.08 2.93
C ARG A 172 5.79 2.90 3.82
N VAL A 173 6.17 4.13 4.13
CA VAL A 173 5.31 5.07 4.86
C VAL A 173 4.07 5.34 4.01
N GLY A 174 4.22 5.52 2.69
CA GLY A 174 3.12 5.63 1.73
C GLY A 174 2.08 4.52 1.88
N GLU A 175 2.52 3.26 1.99
CA GLU A 175 1.60 2.12 2.20
C GLU A 175 0.78 2.27 3.48
N ILE A 176 1.40 2.73 4.58
CA ILE A 176 0.72 2.94 5.87
C ILE A 176 -0.26 4.10 5.77
N ILE A 177 0.21 5.27 5.29
CA ILE A 177 -0.61 6.49 5.31
C ILE A 177 -1.70 6.48 4.23
N PHE A 178 -1.62 5.62 3.22
CA PHE A 178 -2.76 5.32 2.35
C PHE A 178 -3.98 4.83 3.13
N ASN A 179 -3.77 3.97 4.14
CA ASN A 179 -4.86 3.51 5.01
C ASN A 179 -5.47 4.65 5.82
N VAL A 180 -4.63 5.60 6.25
CA VAL A 180 -5.04 6.79 7.00
C VAL A 180 -5.92 7.68 6.12
N TRP A 181 -5.47 7.97 4.90
CA TRP A 181 -6.23 8.77 3.97
C TRP A 181 -7.59 8.14 3.65
N LEU A 182 -7.60 6.87 3.25
CA LEU A 182 -8.84 6.19 2.86
C LEU A 182 -9.82 6.06 4.05
N ALA A 183 -9.32 5.82 5.26
CA ALA A 183 -10.18 5.78 6.45
C ALA A 183 -10.85 7.14 6.71
N TYR A 184 -10.10 8.24 6.58
CA TYR A 184 -10.64 9.59 6.75
C TYR A 184 -11.68 9.94 5.68
N GLN A 185 -11.43 9.62 4.40
CA GLN A 185 -12.41 9.88 3.33
C GLN A 185 -13.74 9.18 3.60
N LEU A 186 -13.69 7.95 4.12
CA LEU A 186 -14.86 7.15 4.46
C LEU A 186 -15.59 7.66 5.71
N GLU A 187 -14.86 8.21 6.68
CA GLU A 187 -15.43 8.74 7.94
C GLU A 187 -15.99 10.14 7.80
N SER A 188 -15.38 10.96 6.94
CA SER A 188 -15.87 12.29 6.60
C SER A 188 -17.05 12.28 5.62
N GLY A 189 -17.39 11.11 5.07
CA GLY A 189 -18.48 10.96 4.09
C GLY A 189 -18.13 11.46 2.68
N ARG A 190 -16.87 11.84 2.43
CA ARG A 190 -16.38 12.25 1.10
C ARG A 190 -16.31 11.08 0.11
N LEU A 191 -16.22 9.86 0.64
CA LEU A 191 -16.28 8.61 -0.11
C LEU A 191 -17.24 7.66 0.61
N ALA A 192 -18.17 7.05 -0.12
CA ALA A 192 -19.08 6.07 0.43
C ALA A 192 -18.46 4.66 0.40
N ARG A 193 -18.83 3.82 1.37
CA ARG A 193 -18.27 2.46 1.49
C ARG A 193 -18.58 1.57 0.28
N ASN A 194 -19.72 1.78 -0.38
CA ASN A 194 -20.13 1.06 -1.59
C ASN A 194 -19.38 1.52 -2.86
N GLU A 195 -18.64 2.63 -2.81
CA GLU A 195 -17.79 3.11 -3.90
C GLU A 195 -16.36 2.52 -3.85
N VAL A 196 -16.04 1.77 -2.80
CA VAL A 196 -14.75 1.08 -2.62
C VAL A 196 -14.89 -0.40 -2.94
N LEU A 197 -14.12 -0.90 -3.90
CA LEU A 197 -14.05 -2.33 -4.19
C LEU A 197 -12.71 -2.92 -3.72
N GLU A 198 -12.78 -3.85 -2.78
CA GLU A 198 -11.64 -4.72 -2.45
C GLU A 198 -11.54 -5.88 -3.46
N LEU A 199 -10.39 -5.99 -4.12
CA LEU A 199 -10.10 -7.02 -5.09
C LEU A 199 -9.03 -8.00 -4.58
N PRO A 200 -9.13 -9.29 -4.94
CA PRO A 200 -8.03 -10.21 -4.72
C PRO A 200 -6.82 -9.76 -5.54
N TYR A 201 -5.62 -10.16 -5.11
CA TYR A 201 -4.39 -9.86 -5.84
C TYR A 201 -3.55 -11.13 -6.00
N ILE A 202 -2.84 -11.22 -7.12
CA ILE A 202 -2.11 -12.41 -7.56
C ILE A 202 -0.62 -12.15 -7.38
N TYR A 203 0.10 -13.08 -6.78
CA TYR A 203 1.56 -13.09 -6.77
C TYR A 203 2.10 -13.88 -7.96
N MET A 204 2.96 -13.25 -8.74
CA MET A 204 3.58 -13.90 -9.91
C MET A 204 4.83 -14.71 -9.53
N GLU A 205 5.48 -14.34 -8.43
CA GLU A 205 6.68 -15.00 -7.92
C GLU A 205 6.33 -16.06 -6.86
N LYS A 206 7.13 -17.14 -6.82
CA LYS A 206 7.05 -18.13 -5.73
C LYS A 206 7.45 -17.45 -4.41
N ILE A 207 6.56 -17.46 -3.44
CA ILE A 207 6.84 -16.97 -2.08
C ILE A 207 7.47 -18.10 -1.27
N ASP A 208 8.70 -17.90 -0.81
CA ASP A 208 9.29 -18.75 0.23
C ASP A 208 8.69 -18.41 1.60
N TRP A 209 7.65 -19.18 1.96
CA TRP A 209 6.95 -19.01 3.23
C TRP A 209 7.81 -19.36 4.44
N ILE A 210 8.76 -20.29 4.31
CA ILE A 210 9.62 -20.71 5.42
C ILE A 210 10.56 -19.57 5.77
N LYS A 211 11.24 -19.01 4.77
CA LYS A 211 12.12 -17.85 4.97
C LYS A 211 11.34 -16.67 5.54
N LYS A 212 10.15 -16.39 5.00
CA LYS A 212 9.32 -15.25 5.42
C LYS A 212 8.83 -15.38 6.87
N VAL A 213 8.38 -16.56 7.28
CA VAL A 213 7.95 -16.84 8.65
C VAL A 213 9.15 -16.79 9.60
N LYS A 214 10.29 -17.37 9.23
CA LYS A 214 11.51 -17.29 10.04
C LYS A 214 11.94 -15.84 10.26
N SER A 215 12.06 -15.04 9.21
CA SER A 215 12.42 -13.62 9.33
C SER A 215 11.42 -12.85 10.21
N PHE A 216 10.13 -13.17 10.11
CA PHE A 216 9.10 -12.55 10.94
C PHE A 216 9.26 -12.88 12.42
N LEU A 217 9.48 -14.15 12.75
CA LEU A 217 9.70 -14.57 14.13
C LEU A 217 11.01 -13.99 14.70
N LEU A 218 12.07 -13.94 13.91
CA LEU A 218 13.34 -13.31 14.30
C LEU A 218 13.16 -11.81 14.56
N ALA A 219 12.42 -11.10 13.71
CA ALA A 219 12.14 -9.68 13.90
C ALA A 219 11.29 -9.43 15.15
N LYS A 220 10.25 -10.25 15.37
CA LYS A 220 9.34 -10.11 16.50
C LYS A 220 9.95 -10.46 17.85
N PHE A 221 10.69 -11.57 17.93
CA PHE A 221 11.18 -12.12 19.22
C PHE A 221 12.64 -11.82 19.52
N LEU A 222 13.45 -11.50 18.50
CA LEU A 222 14.89 -11.25 18.65
C LEU A 222 15.29 -9.84 18.19
N HIS A 223 14.31 -8.99 17.85
CA HIS A 223 14.51 -7.62 17.34
C HIS A 223 15.51 -7.53 16.16
N LYS A 224 15.73 -8.64 15.44
CA LYS A 224 16.58 -8.67 14.24
C LYS A 224 15.80 -8.12 13.05
N ARG A 225 16.12 -6.90 12.66
CA ARG A 225 15.48 -6.19 11.55
C ARG A 225 15.77 -6.87 10.21
N TYR A 226 14.87 -6.65 9.24
CA TYR A 226 15.02 -7.16 7.89
C TYR A 226 16.11 -6.36 7.15
N GLU A 227 17.07 -7.07 6.56
CA GLU A 227 18.15 -6.49 5.74
C GLU A 227 18.11 -6.96 4.28
N GLN A 228 17.22 -7.90 3.92
CA GLN A 228 17.06 -8.46 2.57
C GLN A 228 15.59 -8.65 2.18
#